data_AF-A0A7Y4C8D0-F1
#
_entry.id   AF-A0A7Y4C8D0-F1
#
_cell.length_a   1.000
_cell.length_b   1.000
_cell.length_c   1.000
_cell.angle_alpha   90.00
_cell.angle_beta   90.00
_cell.angle_gamma   90.00
#
_symmetry.space_group_name_H-M   'P 1'
#
loop_
_entity.id
_entity.type
_entity.pdbx_description
1 polymer ?
#
loop_
_entity_poly.entity_id
_entity_poly.type
_entity_poly.pdbx_seq_one_letter_code
_entity_poly.pdbx_strand_id
1 'polypeptide(L)'
;MKGKRNTSLIIILIVLIFAVVGLTKNYLIDSITDSVTIVTAIVGVIAIWYQLKKDHDVSKAEFVINLNNTFHDNEKIVYIYEKFKSNRDKNSIEVTEEDGRTMGDYIMFFQMVNYLVKENIVNISMIDELFANKFFIFVNNHWVQKYQLVYSMINMPVLELYETWFNYRLSTKKPILYKDKQLHIELGEQFNVKKNGRIQLKKDHLKGYDM
;
A
#
# COMPACT_ATOMS: atom_id res chain seq x y z
N MET A 1 16.90 20.17 -12.76
CA MET A 1 18.33 20.23 -12.35
C MET A 1 18.73 21.37 -11.39
N LYS A 2 17.81 22.22 -10.88
CA LYS A 2 18.15 23.33 -9.95
C LYS A 2 18.30 22.94 -8.46
N GLY A 3 17.74 21.80 -8.02
CA GLY A 3 17.78 21.39 -6.61
C GLY A 3 19.15 20.88 -6.12
N LYS A 4 19.88 20.12 -6.95
CA LYS A 4 21.15 19.48 -6.57
C LYS A 4 22.27 20.51 -6.30
N ARG A 5 22.28 21.63 -7.03
CA ARG A 5 23.27 22.72 -6.88
C ARG A 5 23.15 23.43 -5.52
N ASN A 6 21.93 23.65 -5.04
CA ASN A 6 21.71 24.35 -3.77
C ASN A 6 22.07 23.48 -2.57
N THR A 7 21.80 22.16 -2.60
CA THR A 7 22.17 21.26 -1.50
C THR A 7 23.69 21.10 -1.37
N SER A 8 24.41 20.98 -2.49
CA SER A 8 25.88 20.93 -2.48
C SER A 8 26.50 22.25 -1.99
N LEU A 9 25.92 23.41 -2.35
CA LEU A 9 26.35 24.71 -1.86
C LEU A 9 26.11 24.88 -0.36
N ILE A 10 24.99 24.37 0.17
CA ILE A 10 24.69 24.40 1.61
C ILE A 10 25.68 23.53 2.39
N ILE A 11 26.01 22.34 1.90
CA ILE A 11 27.01 21.46 2.56
C ILE A 11 28.39 22.12 2.55
N ILE A 12 28.82 22.68 1.42
CA ILE A 12 30.10 23.41 1.33
C ILE A 12 30.13 24.60 2.29
N LEU A 13 29.04 25.37 2.38
CA LEU A 13 28.93 26.50 3.29
C LEU A 13 29.02 26.05 4.76
N ILE A 14 28.36 24.95 5.12
CA ILE A 14 28.42 24.38 6.48
C ILE A 14 29.84 23.93 6.82
N VAL A 15 30.52 23.19 5.92
CA VAL A 15 31.91 22.78 6.13
C VAL A 15 32.84 23.98 6.28
N LEU A 16 32.60 25.05 5.52
CA LEU A 16 33.40 26.27 5.58
C LEU A 16 33.17 27.05 6.89
N ILE A 17 31.93 27.08 7.40
CA ILE A 17 31.61 27.63 8.73
C ILE A 17 32.30 26.81 9.82
N PHE A 18 32.28 25.48 9.73
CA PHE A 18 32.99 24.59 10.66
C PHE A 18 34.50 24.79 10.66
N ALA A 19 35.11 24.97 9.48
CA ALA A 19 36.53 25.25 9.35
C ALA A 19 36.90 26.61 9.96
N VAL A 20 36.08 27.64 9.75
CA VAL A 20 36.29 28.98 10.33
C VAL A 20 36.16 28.95 11.86
N VAL A 21 35.16 28.24 12.38
CA VAL A 21 34.97 28.01 13.82
C VAL A 21 36.15 27.26 14.44
N GLY A 22 36.66 26.21 13.76
CA GLY A 22 37.81 25.46 14.21
C GLY A 22 39.08 26.32 14.29
N LEU A 23 39.25 27.26 13.36
CA LEU A 23 40.37 28.21 13.33
C LEU A 23 40.25 29.30 14.40
N THR A 24 39.03 29.75 14.72
CA THR A 24 38.81 30.76 15.78
C THR A 24 38.89 30.18 17.19
N LYS A 25 38.82 28.85 17.35
CA LYS A 25 39.02 28.13 18.62
C LYS A 25 40.38 28.42 19.27
N ASN A 26 41.40 28.72 18.46
CA ASN A 26 42.74 29.10 18.96
C ASN A 26 42.79 30.53 19.53
N TYR A 27 41.74 31.35 19.33
CA TYR A 27 41.70 32.76 19.68
C TYR A 27 40.53 33.15 20.62
N LEU A 28 39.61 32.23 20.94
CA LEU A 28 38.37 32.53 21.69
C LEU A 28 38.25 31.71 22.99
N ILE A 29 37.85 32.40 24.06
CA ILE A 29 37.71 31.95 25.46
C ILE A 29 36.81 30.69 25.57
N ASP A 30 37.16 29.76 26.47
CA ASP A 30 36.55 28.43 26.66
C ASP A 30 35.01 28.39 26.62
N SER A 31 34.30 29.39 27.15
CA SER A 31 32.82 29.44 27.15
C SER A 31 32.16 29.56 25.76
N ILE A 32 32.87 30.11 24.77
CA ILE A 32 32.36 30.20 23.38
C ILE A 32 32.42 28.82 22.71
N THR A 33 33.42 28.02 23.04
CA THR A 33 33.64 26.69 22.47
C THR A 33 32.51 25.72 22.79
N ASP A 34 32.00 25.74 24.01
CA ASP A 34 30.89 24.86 24.45
C ASP A 34 29.59 25.21 23.74
N SER A 35 29.29 26.50 23.63
CA SER A 35 28.10 26.99 22.93
C SER A 35 28.11 26.59 21.46
N VAL A 36 29.27 26.69 20.80
CA VAL A 36 29.42 26.29 19.40
C VAL A 36 29.31 24.79 19.22
N THR A 37 29.80 23.99 20.17
CA THR A 37 29.66 22.52 20.15
C THR A 37 28.20 22.10 20.25
N ILE A 38 27.40 22.78 21.09
CA ILE A 38 25.96 22.52 21.22
C ILE A 38 25.21 22.88 19.94
N VAL A 39 25.47 24.06 19.37
CA VAL A 39 24.84 24.50 18.10
C VAL A 39 25.17 23.52 16.97
N THR A 40 26.42 23.07 16.92
CA THR A 40 26.91 22.06 15.97
C THR A 40 26.15 20.75 16.09
N ALA A 41 25.97 20.25 17.31
CA ALA A 41 25.24 19.01 17.56
C ALA A 41 23.78 19.14 17.10
N ILE A 42 23.13 20.27 17.37
CA ILE A 42 21.74 20.53 16.93
C ILE A 42 21.64 20.53 15.40
N VAL A 43 22.54 21.23 14.71
CA VAL A 43 22.58 21.24 13.24
C VAL A 43 22.81 19.83 12.69
N GLY A 44 23.68 19.04 13.31
CA GLY A 44 23.92 17.65 12.96
C GLY A 44 22.65 16.79 13.08
N VAL A 45 21.92 16.90 14.20
CA VAL A 45 20.66 16.18 14.40
C VAL A 45 19.61 16.57 13.37
N ILE A 46 19.46 17.87 13.07
CA ILE A 46 18.53 18.36 12.05
C ILE A 46 18.89 17.81 10.67
N ALA A 47 20.18 17.78 10.32
CA ALA A 47 20.66 17.25 9.06
C ALA A 47 20.38 15.74 8.92
N ILE A 48 20.66 14.96 9.97
CA ILE A 48 20.36 13.52 10.03
C ILE A 48 18.85 13.29 9.87
N TRP A 49 18.02 14.06 10.59
CA TRP A 49 16.57 13.94 10.48
C TRP A 49 16.07 14.22 9.06
N TYR A 50 16.59 15.27 8.42
CA TYR A 50 16.25 15.58 7.02
C TYR A 50 16.68 14.47 6.06
N GLN A 51 17.88 13.91 6.27
CA GLN A 51 18.38 12.79 5.48
C GLN A 51 17.49 11.54 5.65
N LEU A 52 17.17 11.16 6.89
CA LEU A 52 16.29 10.03 7.18
C LEU A 52 14.92 10.19 6.55
N LYS A 53 14.34 11.40 6.60
CA LYS A 53 13.05 11.68 5.96
C LYS A 53 13.13 11.49 4.44
N LYS A 54 14.19 12.00 3.82
CA LYS A 54 14.40 11.86 2.38
C LYS A 54 14.60 10.39 1.97
N ASP A 55 15.40 9.65 2.71
CA ASP A 55 15.68 8.24 2.44
C ASP A 55 14.41 7.40 2.60
N HIS A 56 13.59 7.71 3.60
CA HIS A 56 12.26 7.13 3.77
C HIS A 56 11.33 7.42 2.57
N ASP A 57 11.28 8.66 2.07
CA ASP A 57 10.44 9.03 0.92
C ASP A 57 10.90 8.32 -0.37
N VAL A 58 12.22 8.18 -0.58
CA VAL A 58 12.79 7.42 -1.71
C VAL A 58 12.42 5.94 -1.61
N SER A 59 12.64 5.33 -0.45
CA SER A 59 12.32 3.92 -0.23
C SER A 59 10.83 3.63 -0.44
N LYS A 60 9.95 4.54 -0.01
CA LYS A 60 8.51 4.46 -0.27
C LYS A 60 8.21 4.50 -1.77
N ALA A 61 8.85 5.38 -2.53
CA ALA A 61 8.65 5.48 -3.97
C ALA A 61 9.13 4.22 -4.71
N GLU A 62 10.30 3.69 -4.36
CA GLU A 62 10.82 2.43 -4.90
C GLU A 62 9.88 1.26 -4.59
N PHE A 63 9.37 1.20 -3.36
CA PHE A 63 8.40 0.18 -2.97
C PHE A 63 7.10 0.28 -3.80
N VAL A 64 6.56 1.48 -4.02
CA VAL A 64 5.37 1.70 -4.89
C VAL A 64 5.63 1.15 -6.29
N ILE A 65 6.78 1.49 -6.87
CA ILE A 65 7.18 1.07 -8.22
C ILE A 65 7.29 -0.46 -8.27
N ASN A 66 7.99 -1.07 -7.32
CA ASN A 66 8.19 -2.52 -7.27
C ASN A 66 6.87 -3.28 -7.09
N LEU A 67 5.97 -2.79 -6.24
CA LEU A 67 4.65 -3.41 -6.05
C LEU A 67 3.78 -3.29 -7.31
N ASN A 68 3.82 -2.14 -7.99
CA ASN A 68 3.12 -1.94 -9.24
C ASN A 68 3.69 -2.80 -10.38
N ASN A 69 5.01 -2.94 -10.46
CA ASN A 69 5.69 -3.79 -11.44
C ASN A 69 5.36 -5.26 -11.19
N THR A 70 5.37 -5.70 -9.93
CA THR A 70 4.95 -7.08 -9.56
C THR A 70 3.54 -7.41 -10.08
N PHE A 71 2.64 -6.43 -10.11
CA PHE A 71 1.31 -6.59 -10.68
C PHE A 71 1.33 -6.64 -12.22
N HIS A 72 2.05 -5.72 -12.87
CA HIS A 72 2.01 -5.55 -14.33
C HIS A 72 2.93 -6.49 -15.11
N ASP A 73 3.98 -7.01 -14.47
CA ASP A 73 4.95 -7.92 -15.10
C ASP A 73 4.44 -9.37 -15.08
N ASN A 74 3.39 -9.66 -14.30
CA ASN A 74 2.73 -10.96 -14.33
C ASN A 74 1.66 -11.00 -15.44
N GLU A 75 1.97 -11.69 -16.54
CA GLU A 75 1.09 -11.82 -17.70
C GLU A 75 -0.30 -12.39 -17.37
N LYS A 76 -0.39 -13.32 -16.41
CA LYS A 76 -1.67 -13.92 -15.99
C LYS A 76 -2.54 -12.92 -15.25
N ILE A 77 -1.95 -12.10 -14.37
CA ILE A 77 -2.66 -11.02 -13.67
C ILE A 77 -3.18 -10.01 -14.68
N VAL A 78 -2.34 -9.57 -15.62
CA VAL A 78 -2.71 -8.61 -16.65
C VAL A 78 -3.84 -9.16 -17.54
N TYR A 79 -3.71 -10.42 -17.99
CA TYR A 79 -4.72 -11.10 -18.80
C TYR A 79 -6.10 -11.10 -18.10
N ILE A 80 -6.17 -11.55 -16.85
CA ILE A 80 -7.42 -11.59 -16.08
C ILE A 80 -7.97 -10.17 -15.83
N TYR A 81 -7.09 -9.21 -15.51
CA TYR A 81 -7.52 -7.83 -15.27
C TYR A 81 -8.15 -7.18 -16.52
N GLU A 82 -7.53 -7.32 -17.69
CA GLU A 82 -8.06 -6.79 -18.94
C GLU A 82 -9.35 -7.51 -19.37
N LYS A 83 -9.45 -8.82 -19.10
CA LYS A 83 -10.69 -9.58 -19.30
C LYS A 83 -11.83 -9.05 -18.43
N PHE A 84 -11.57 -8.76 -17.16
CA PHE A 84 -12.57 -8.20 -16.26
C PHE A 84 -12.96 -6.76 -16.60
N LYS A 85 -12.01 -5.92 -17.04
CA LYS A 85 -12.32 -4.58 -17.56
C LYS A 85 -13.25 -4.67 -18.77
N SER A 86 -12.94 -5.56 -19.71
CA SER A 86 -13.74 -5.78 -20.91
C SER A 86 -15.14 -6.31 -20.58
N ASN A 87 -15.25 -7.25 -19.63
CA ASN A 87 -16.54 -7.75 -19.15
C ASN A 87 -17.37 -6.64 -18.49
N ARG A 88 -16.76 -5.74 -17.69
CA ARG A 88 -17.44 -4.58 -17.11
C ARG A 88 -17.97 -3.61 -18.17
N ASP A 89 -17.16 -3.31 -19.19
CA ASP A 89 -17.45 -2.23 -20.15
C ASP A 89 -18.38 -2.68 -21.28
N LYS A 90 -18.30 -3.93 -21.71
CA LYS A 90 -19.01 -4.44 -22.90
C LYS A 90 -19.95 -5.61 -22.62
N ASN A 91 -19.91 -6.17 -21.41
CA ASN A 91 -20.67 -7.36 -21.01
C ASN A 91 -20.54 -8.54 -22.00
N SER A 92 -19.41 -8.62 -22.70
CA SER A 92 -19.28 -9.39 -23.95
C SER A 92 -18.34 -10.59 -23.86
N ILE A 93 -17.57 -10.71 -22.78
CA ILE A 93 -16.58 -11.78 -22.61
C ILE A 93 -16.99 -12.65 -21.45
N GLU A 94 -17.30 -13.90 -21.75
CA GLU A 94 -17.54 -14.94 -20.75
C GLU A 94 -16.20 -15.38 -20.15
N VAL A 95 -16.19 -15.56 -18.83
CA VAL A 95 -15.03 -16.02 -18.08
C VAL A 95 -15.19 -17.53 -17.89
N THR A 96 -14.20 -18.28 -18.35
CA THR A 96 -14.21 -19.74 -18.33
C THR A 96 -13.65 -20.28 -17.01
N GLU A 97 -13.82 -21.58 -16.79
CA GLU A 97 -13.18 -22.27 -15.65
C GLU A 97 -11.64 -22.25 -15.74
N GLU A 98 -11.08 -22.26 -16.95
CA GLU A 98 -9.63 -22.14 -17.16
C GLU A 98 -9.11 -20.75 -16.77
N ASP A 99 -9.87 -19.69 -17.06
CA ASP A 99 -9.58 -18.36 -16.51
C ASP A 99 -9.63 -18.41 -14.99
N GLY A 100 -10.62 -19.11 -14.43
CA GLY A 100 -10.74 -19.39 -12.99
C GLY A 100 -9.44 -19.94 -12.40
N ARG A 101 -8.82 -20.94 -13.03
CA ARG A 101 -7.52 -21.48 -12.59
C ARG A 101 -6.38 -20.46 -12.70
N THR A 102 -6.43 -19.60 -13.70
CA THR A 102 -5.43 -18.55 -13.95
C THR A 102 -5.51 -17.39 -12.95
N MET A 103 -6.63 -17.24 -12.22
CA MET A 103 -6.80 -16.21 -11.18
C MET A 103 -5.92 -16.40 -9.95
N GLY A 104 -5.27 -17.57 -9.78
CA GLY A 104 -4.44 -17.87 -8.60
C GLY A 104 -3.36 -16.82 -8.32
N ASP A 105 -2.66 -16.35 -9.34
CA ASP A 105 -1.62 -15.33 -9.19
C ASP A 105 -2.21 -13.98 -8.76
N TYR A 106 -3.42 -13.66 -9.23
CA TYR A 106 -4.14 -12.43 -8.86
C TYR A 106 -4.58 -12.48 -7.39
N ILE A 107 -5.12 -13.63 -6.95
CA ILE A 107 -5.44 -13.89 -5.55
C ILE A 107 -4.17 -13.73 -4.70
N MET A 108 -3.08 -14.40 -5.07
CA MET A 108 -1.83 -14.41 -4.33
C MET A 108 -1.24 -12.99 -4.18
N PHE A 109 -1.30 -12.19 -5.24
CA PHE A 109 -0.90 -10.78 -5.18
C PHE A 109 -1.65 -10.03 -4.08
N PHE A 110 -2.97 -10.18 -3.99
CA PHE A 110 -3.75 -9.50 -2.96
C PHE A 110 -3.67 -10.14 -1.57
N GLN A 111 -3.37 -11.43 -1.47
CA GLN A 111 -2.99 -12.04 -0.20
C GLN A 111 -1.69 -11.42 0.34
N MET A 112 -0.70 -11.21 -0.53
CA MET A 112 0.54 -10.50 -0.18
C MET A 112 0.25 -9.05 0.24
N VAL A 113 -0.62 -8.34 -0.49
CA VAL A 113 -1.04 -6.98 -0.09
C VAL A 113 -1.72 -6.99 1.28
N ASN A 114 -2.58 -7.98 1.59
CA ASN A 114 -3.20 -8.10 2.91
C ASN A 114 -2.15 -8.26 4.01
N TYR A 115 -1.15 -9.12 3.79
CA TYR A 115 -0.04 -9.31 4.72
C TYR A 115 0.70 -7.99 4.96
N LEU A 116 1.08 -7.28 3.90
CA LEU A 116 1.78 -6.00 4.00
C LEU A 116 0.98 -4.93 4.75
N VAL A 117 -0.34 -4.90 4.58
CA VAL A 117 -1.24 -3.97 5.30
C VAL A 117 -1.32 -4.36 6.79
N LYS A 118 -1.48 -5.65 7.09
CA LYS A 118 -1.58 -6.15 8.47
C LYS A 118 -0.31 -5.91 9.28
N GLU A 119 0.84 -6.08 8.65
CA GLU A 119 2.16 -5.83 9.27
C GLU A 119 2.53 -4.35 9.31
N ASN A 120 1.63 -3.44 8.92
CA ASN A 120 1.86 -1.99 8.84
C ASN A 120 3.06 -1.59 7.96
N ILE A 121 3.49 -2.47 7.05
CA ILE A 121 4.53 -2.17 6.06
C ILE A 121 3.99 -1.18 5.02
N VAL A 122 2.70 -1.31 4.68
CA VAL A 122 2.00 -0.39 3.78
C VAL A 122 0.72 0.13 4.43
N ASN A 123 0.42 1.41 4.18
CA ASN A 123 -0.84 1.99 4.62
C ASN A 123 -1.95 1.64 3.59
N ILE A 124 -3.13 1.28 4.09
CA ILE A 124 -4.33 1.06 3.26
C ILE A 124 -4.65 2.26 2.36
N SER A 125 -4.32 3.50 2.76
CA SER A 125 -4.51 4.69 1.93
C SER A 125 -3.67 4.67 0.66
N MET A 126 -2.42 4.22 0.76
CA MET A 126 -1.51 4.10 -0.37
C MET A 126 -1.94 2.97 -1.31
N ILE A 127 -2.37 1.83 -0.75
CA ILE A 127 -2.90 0.72 -1.55
C ILE A 127 -4.21 1.12 -2.24
N ASP A 128 -5.06 1.91 -1.59
CA ASP A 128 -6.29 2.45 -2.19
C ASP A 128 -6.02 3.30 -3.44
N GLU A 129 -5.00 4.15 -3.41
CA GLU A 129 -4.62 4.99 -4.55
C GLU A 129 -4.09 4.19 -5.73
N LEU A 130 -3.33 3.13 -5.46
CA LEU A 130 -2.68 2.33 -6.50
C LEU A 130 -3.59 1.24 -7.10
N PHE A 131 -4.37 0.57 -6.25
CA PHE A 131 -4.95 -0.72 -6.60
C PHE A 131 -6.47 -0.80 -6.41
N ALA A 132 -7.16 0.24 -5.95
CA ALA A 132 -8.59 0.11 -5.63
C ALA A 132 -9.43 -0.43 -6.80
N ASN A 133 -9.29 0.14 -8.00
CA ASN A 133 -10.05 -0.37 -9.13
C ASN A 133 -9.69 -1.83 -9.47
N LYS A 134 -8.40 -2.19 -9.41
CA LYS A 134 -7.90 -3.55 -9.68
C LYS A 134 -8.42 -4.56 -8.64
N PHE A 135 -8.46 -4.18 -7.37
CA PHE A 135 -8.97 -5.04 -6.31
C PHE A 135 -10.48 -5.17 -6.36
N PHE A 136 -11.20 -4.06 -6.41
CA PHE A 136 -12.65 -4.09 -6.34
C PHE A 136 -13.30 -4.61 -7.63
N ILE A 137 -12.68 -4.48 -8.81
CA ILE A 137 -13.17 -5.18 -10.01
C ILE A 137 -13.05 -6.68 -9.87
N PHE A 138 -11.97 -7.14 -9.20
CA PHE A 138 -11.66 -8.55 -9.04
C PHE A 138 -12.61 -9.20 -8.04
N VAL A 139 -12.65 -8.72 -6.80
CA VAL A 139 -13.44 -9.38 -5.74
C VAL A 139 -14.96 -9.24 -5.92
N ASN A 140 -15.42 -8.19 -6.58
CA ASN A 140 -16.86 -8.02 -6.89
C ASN A 140 -17.28 -8.70 -8.20
N ASN A 141 -16.38 -9.44 -8.85
CA ASN A 141 -16.72 -10.23 -10.03
C ASN A 141 -17.32 -11.58 -9.61
N HIS A 142 -18.49 -11.93 -10.13
CA HIS A 142 -19.18 -13.16 -9.76
C HIS A 142 -18.40 -14.43 -10.14
N TRP A 143 -17.56 -14.39 -11.19
CA TRP A 143 -16.72 -15.53 -11.58
C TRP A 143 -15.58 -15.75 -10.59
N VAL A 144 -14.99 -14.67 -10.06
CA VAL A 144 -13.99 -14.75 -9.00
C VAL A 144 -14.61 -15.37 -7.75
N GLN A 145 -15.84 -14.94 -7.42
CA GLN A 145 -16.55 -15.51 -6.29
C GLN A 145 -16.76 -17.01 -6.49
N LYS A 146 -17.31 -17.41 -7.64
CA LYS A 146 -17.56 -18.81 -8.00
C LYS A 146 -16.30 -19.69 -7.98
N TYR A 147 -15.22 -19.24 -8.61
CA TYR A 147 -14.04 -20.08 -8.84
C TYR A 147 -12.97 -19.97 -7.76
N GLN A 148 -12.91 -18.86 -7.02
CA GLN A 148 -11.85 -18.59 -6.04
C GLN A 148 -12.39 -18.37 -4.63
N LEU A 149 -13.42 -17.54 -4.42
CA LEU A 149 -13.78 -17.09 -3.07
C LEU A 149 -14.86 -17.92 -2.36
N VAL A 150 -15.54 -18.82 -3.07
CA VAL A 150 -16.49 -19.80 -2.46
C VAL A 150 -15.79 -20.71 -1.46
N TYR A 151 -14.52 -21.06 -1.70
CA TYR A 151 -13.68 -21.83 -0.77
C TYR A 151 -12.90 -20.87 0.15
N SER A 152 -13.61 -20.29 1.11
CA SER A 152 -13.16 -19.12 1.89
C SER A 152 -11.93 -19.37 2.77
N MET A 153 -11.59 -20.60 3.16
CA MET A 153 -10.44 -20.85 4.04
C MET A 153 -9.08 -20.55 3.38
N ILE A 154 -8.87 -20.95 2.12
CA ILE A 154 -7.60 -20.70 1.41
C ILE A 154 -7.48 -19.22 1.05
N ASN A 155 -8.60 -18.61 0.66
CA ASN A 155 -8.65 -17.23 0.19
C ASN A 155 -9.09 -16.22 1.26
N MET A 156 -9.06 -16.64 2.53
CA MET A 156 -9.40 -15.83 3.70
C MET A 156 -8.65 -14.49 3.73
N PRO A 157 -7.33 -14.42 3.42
CA PRO A 157 -6.64 -13.14 3.45
C PRO A 157 -7.21 -12.10 2.47
N VAL A 158 -7.80 -12.54 1.34
CA VAL A 158 -8.45 -11.64 0.38
C VAL A 158 -9.76 -11.09 0.95
N LEU A 159 -10.52 -11.92 1.67
CA LEU A 159 -11.76 -11.51 2.35
C LEU A 159 -11.49 -10.55 3.50
N GLU A 160 -10.43 -10.79 4.28
CA GLU A 160 -9.97 -9.88 5.32
C GLU A 160 -9.52 -8.53 4.76
N LEU A 161 -8.79 -8.56 3.63
CA LEU A 161 -8.42 -7.34 2.91
C LEU A 161 -9.65 -6.60 2.42
N TYR A 162 -10.65 -7.31 1.90
CA TYR A 162 -11.91 -6.70 1.49
C TYR A 162 -12.64 -6.02 2.66
N GLU A 163 -12.78 -6.69 3.80
CA GLU A 163 -13.36 -6.09 5.01
C GLU A 163 -12.63 -4.80 5.38
N THR A 164 -11.30 -4.88 5.49
CA THR A 164 -10.45 -3.77 5.91
C THR A 164 -10.57 -2.59 4.95
N TRP A 165 -10.48 -2.86 3.64
CA TRP A 165 -10.43 -1.84 2.60
C TRP A 165 -11.80 -1.21 2.34
N PHE A 166 -12.88 -2.00 2.33
CA PHE A 166 -14.24 -1.48 2.22
C PHE A 166 -14.56 -0.55 3.39
N ASN A 167 -14.28 -0.98 4.62
CA ASN A 167 -14.49 -0.18 5.82
C ASN A 167 -13.63 1.09 5.83
N TYR A 168 -12.39 1.02 5.34
CA TYR A 168 -11.53 2.18 5.16
C TYR A 168 -12.20 3.22 4.23
N ARG A 169 -12.64 2.80 3.03
CA ARG A 169 -13.30 3.72 2.08
C ARG A 169 -14.58 4.31 2.65
N LEU A 170 -15.38 3.51 3.35
CA LEU A 170 -16.60 3.99 4.02
C LEU A 170 -16.27 5.06 5.08
N SER A 171 -15.27 4.81 5.93
CA SER A 171 -14.88 5.74 7.00
C SER A 171 -14.26 7.03 6.48
N THR A 172 -13.61 6.99 5.31
CA THR A 172 -12.98 8.14 4.65
C THR A 172 -13.88 8.81 3.61
N LYS A 173 -15.16 8.39 3.52
CA LYS A 173 -16.15 8.88 2.54
C LYS A 173 -15.68 8.79 1.08
N LYS A 174 -14.79 7.85 0.78
CA LYS A 174 -14.39 7.57 -0.61
C LYS A 174 -15.53 6.87 -1.35
N PRO A 175 -15.65 7.03 -2.69
CA PRO A 175 -16.69 6.37 -3.46
C PRO A 175 -16.65 4.85 -3.26
N ILE A 176 -17.79 4.23 -2.99
CA ILE A 176 -17.88 2.77 -2.97
C ILE A 176 -17.93 2.28 -4.42
N LEU A 177 -16.98 1.43 -4.79
CA LEU A 177 -16.84 0.89 -6.14
C LEU A 177 -17.75 -0.32 -6.31
N TYR A 178 -18.32 -0.51 -7.51
CA TYR A 178 -19.17 -1.65 -7.87
C TYR A 178 -20.35 -1.85 -6.91
N LYS A 179 -21.13 -0.77 -6.67
CA LYS A 179 -22.24 -0.75 -5.70
C LYS A 179 -23.27 -1.87 -5.90
N ASP A 180 -23.48 -2.29 -7.15
CA ASP A 180 -24.53 -3.27 -7.48
C ASP A 180 -24.05 -4.72 -7.41
N LYS A 181 -22.76 -4.96 -7.12
CA LYS A 181 -22.14 -6.30 -7.12
C LYS A 181 -21.21 -6.50 -5.91
N GLN A 182 -21.56 -5.92 -4.77
CA GLN A 182 -20.67 -5.93 -3.60
C GLN A 182 -20.49 -7.34 -3.04
N LEU A 183 -19.24 -7.76 -2.86
CA LEU A 183 -18.87 -9.09 -2.35
C LEU A 183 -19.62 -9.47 -1.06
N HIS A 184 -19.78 -8.55 -0.11
CA HIS A 184 -20.46 -8.87 1.15
C HIS A 184 -21.98 -9.02 1.02
N ILE A 185 -22.58 -8.60 -0.10
CA ILE A 185 -23.98 -8.87 -0.42
C ILE A 185 -24.07 -10.26 -1.05
N GLU A 186 -23.23 -10.55 -2.05
CA GLU A 186 -23.22 -11.83 -2.77
C GLU A 186 -22.81 -13.00 -1.87
N LEU A 187 -21.82 -12.80 -1.00
CA LEU A 187 -21.37 -13.77 0.01
C LEU A 187 -21.87 -13.39 1.41
N GLY A 188 -23.15 -12.99 1.53
CA GLY A 188 -23.74 -12.52 2.80
C GLY A 188 -23.66 -13.53 3.96
N GLU A 189 -23.54 -14.83 3.68
CA GLU A 189 -23.26 -15.83 4.71
C GLU A 189 -21.93 -15.59 5.42
N GLN A 190 -20.93 -15.05 4.73
CA GLN A 190 -19.58 -14.82 5.25
C GLN A 190 -19.41 -13.45 5.93
N PHE A 191 -20.34 -12.51 5.77
CA PHE A 191 -20.21 -11.16 6.32
C PHE A 191 -21.38 -10.76 7.22
N ASN A 192 -21.10 -9.93 8.22
CA ASN A 192 -22.07 -9.20 9.01
C ASN A 192 -22.03 -7.72 8.60
N VAL A 193 -23.19 -7.14 8.29
CA VAL A 193 -23.32 -5.70 8.02
C VAL A 193 -23.82 -5.00 9.29
N LYS A 194 -23.03 -4.06 9.81
CA LYS A 194 -23.37 -3.26 10.99
C LYS A 194 -24.34 -2.13 10.61
N LYS A 195 -25.05 -1.57 11.59
CA LYS A 195 -25.99 -0.45 11.39
C LYS A 195 -25.37 0.77 10.69
N ASN A 196 -24.07 0.98 10.84
CA ASN A 196 -23.34 2.08 10.21
C ASN A 196 -22.80 1.73 8.80
N GLY A 197 -23.21 0.61 8.22
CA GLY A 197 -22.78 0.12 6.91
C GLY A 197 -21.40 -0.55 6.91
N ARG A 198 -20.67 -0.58 8.03
CA ARG A 198 -19.41 -1.31 8.11
C ARG A 198 -19.66 -2.80 8.04
N ILE A 199 -18.76 -3.52 7.39
CA ILE A 199 -18.82 -4.96 7.28
C ILE A 199 -17.86 -5.61 8.26
N GLN A 200 -18.15 -6.85 8.65
CA GLN A 200 -17.29 -7.67 9.48
C GLN A 200 -17.32 -9.12 9.00
N LEU A 201 -16.17 -9.71 8.75
CA LEU A 201 -16.06 -11.10 8.30
C LEU A 201 -16.41 -12.06 9.45
N LYS A 202 -17.27 -13.05 9.16
CA LYS A 202 -17.65 -14.12 10.09
C LYS A 202 -16.58 -15.21 10.05
N LYS A 203 -15.77 -15.28 11.09
CA LYS A 203 -14.69 -16.28 11.17
C LYS A 203 -15.19 -17.69 11.52
N ASP A 204 -16.44 -17.80 12.01
CA ASP A 204 -16.98 -19.04 12.58
C ASP A 204 -17.84 -19.86 11.59
N HIS A 205 -18.10 -19.35 10.38
CA HIS A 205 -18.92 -20.01 9.33
C HIS A 205 -18.11 -20.41 8.09
N LEU A 206 -16.84 -20.72 8.28
CA LEU A 206 -15.98 -21.19 7.19
C LEU A 206 -16.26 -22.68 6.97
N LYS A 207 -17.03 -23.02 5.93
CA LYS A 207 -17.24 -24.43 5.53
C LYS A 207 -15.89 -25.07 5.15
N GLY A 208 -15.56 -26.20 5.80
CA GLY A 208 -14.75 -27.27 5.20
C GLY A 208 -13.50 -27.73 5.93
N TYR A 209 -13.63 -28.66 6.88
CA TYR A 209 -12.87 -29.92 6.89
C TYR A 209 -13.60 -30.93 7.81
N ASP A 210 -14.66 -31.55 7.29
CA ASP A 210 -14.92 -32.97 7.61
C ASP A 210 -14.19 -33.78 6.53
N MET A 211 -12.90 -34.01 6.77
CA MET A 211 -12.10 -35.08 6.16
C MET A 211 -11.05 -35.52 7.19
#